data_AF-A0A1M6QX31-F1
#
_entry.id   AF-A0A1M6QX31-F1
#
_cell.length_a   1.000
_cell.length_b   1.000
_cell.length_c   1.000
_cell.angle_alpha   90.00
_cell.angle_beta   90.00
_cell.angle_gamma   90.00
#
_symmetry.space_group_name_H-M   'P 1'
#
loop_
_entity.id
_entity.type
_entity.pdbx_description
1 polymer ?
#
loop_
_entity_poly.entity_id
_entity_poly.type
_entity_poly.pdbx_seq_one_letter_code
_entity_poly.pdbx_strand_id
1 'polypeptide(L)'
;MKHLDVNLVEELSNLEYFIVKSPVVSKDFWAEWQEKFSRAYMSRIAVKKILRNKKLTYEEANRYKTLLQMYEDVLTYLEMLKTLSLSLRGVYPSPQDRIEFDDEDIDFDL
;
A
#
# COMPACT_ATOMS: atom_id res chain seq x y z
N MET A 1 10.80 -17.38 21.82
CA MET A 1 11.02 -17.97 20.49
C MET A 1 9.70 -18.26 19.77
N LYS A 2 8.82 -19.14 20.29
CA LYS A 2 7.52 -19.47 19.65
C LYS A 2 6.58 -18.29 19.30
N HIS A 3 6.59 -17.19 20.05
CA HIS A 3 5.74 -16.03 19.78
C HIS A 3 6.20 -15.16 18.61
N LEU A 4 7.52 -15.09 18.36
CA LEU A 4 8.06 -14.29 17.26
C LEU A 4 7.72 -14.92 15.92
N ASP A 5 7.81 -16.25 15.84
CA ASP A 5 7.51 -17.02 14.63
C ASP A 5 6.02 -16.89 14.23
N VAL A 6 5.10 -16.89 15.20
CA VAL A 6 3.67 -16.73 14.94
C VAL A 6 3.34 -15.32 14.45
N ASN A 7 3.87 -14.27 15.10
CA ASN A 7 3.63 -12.89 14.68
C ASN A 7 4.20 -12.63 13.27
N LEU A 8 5.35 -13.23 12.94
CA LEU A 8 5.92 -13.13 11.59
C LEU A 8 5.02 -13.81 10.54
N VAL A 9 4.47 -14.99 10.83
CA VAL A 9 3.55 -15.68 9.93
C VAL A 9 2.26 -14.89 9.72
N GLU A 10 1.74 -14.24 10.76
CA GLU A 10 0.57 -13.37 10.64
C GLU A 10 0.87 -12.16 9.76
N GLU A 11 2.01 -11.49 9.95
CA GLU A 11 2.40 -10.35 9.10
C GLU A 11 2.63 -10.77 7.64
N LEU A 12 3.27 -11.92 7.41
CA LEU A 12 3.42 -12.46 6.05
C LEU A 12 2.06 -12.76 5.41
N SER A 13 1.13 -13.35 6.16
CA SER A 13 -0.23 -13.63 5.68
C SER A 13 -0.98 -12.34 5.32
N ASN A 14 -0.78 -11.27 6.10
CA ASN A 14 -1.34 -9.95 5.81
C ASN A 14 -0.76 -9.36 4.51
N LEU A 15 0.55 -9.51 4.28
CA LEU A 15 1.20 -9.05 3.06
C LEU A 15 0.82 -9.87 1.83
N GLU A 16 0.63 -11.19 1.98
CA GLU A 16 0.22 -12.09 0.90
C GLU A 16 -1.09 -11.68 0.24
N TYR A 17 -1.99 -11.04 0.98
CA TYR A 17 -3.22 -10.49 0.42
C TYR A 17 -2.94 -9.51 -0.73
N PHE A 18 -1.89 -8.69 -0.62
CA PHE A 18 -1.56 -7.65 -1.61
C PHE A 18 -0.82 -8.18 -2.85
N ILE A 19 -0.37 -9.43 -2.86
CA ILE A 19 0.30 -10.03 -4.02
C ILE A 19 -0.71 -10.27 -5.13
N VAL A 20 -0.62 -9.57 -6.26
CA VAL A 20 -1.47 -9.83 -7.44
C VAL A 20 -1.11 -11.19 -8.03
N LYS A 21 -2.05 -12.15 -8.01
CA LYS A 21 -1.83 -13.53 -8.46
C LYS A 21 -2.26 -13.76 -9.91
N SER A 22 -3.16 -12.92 -10.41
CA SER A 22 -3.64 -12.98 -11.80
C SER A 22 -2.50 -12.75 -12.79
N PRO A 23 -2.41 -13.53 -13.88
CA PRO A 23 -1.42 -13.27 -14.93
C PRO A 23 -1.65 -11.92 -15.60
N VAL A 24 -0.58 -11.18 -15.92
CA VAL A 24 -0.63 -9.84 -16.55
C VAL A 24 -1.46 -9.79 -17.85
N VAL A 25 -1.55 -10.90 -18.58
CA VAL A 25 -2.32 -11.03 -19.83
C VAL A 25 -3.81 -11.30 -19.61
N SER A 26 -4.24 -11.62 -18.38
CA SER A 26 -5.62 -11.91 -18.06
C SER A 26 -6.46 -10.63 -17.98
N LYS A 27 -7.78 -10.78 -18.13
CA LYS A 27 -8.74 -9.68 -17.91
C LYS A 27 -8.83 -9.30 -16.43
N ASP A 28 -8.56 -10.25 -15.54
CA ASP A 28 -8.71 -10.10 -14.10
C ASP A 28 -7.54 -9.36 -13.44
N PHE A 29 -6.39 -9.30 -14.10
CA PHE A 29 -5.18 -8.63 -13.58
C PHE A 29 -5.45 -7.21 -13.09
N TRP A 30 -6.10 -6.38 -13.92
CA TRP A 30 -6.35 -5.00 -13.57
C TRP A 30 -7.41 -4.85 -12.48
N ALA A 31 -8.40 -5.76 -12.44
CA ALA A 31 -9.41 -5.77 -11.40
C ALA A 31 -8.78 -6.13 -10.03
N GLU A 32 -7.95 -7.16 -9.98
CA GLU A 32 -7.24 -7.58 -8.76
C GLU A 32 -6.24 -6.51 -8.31
N TRP A 33 -5.47 -5.94 -9.25
CA TRP A 33 -4.55 -4.84 -8.97
C TRP A 33 -5.29 -3.64 -8.38
N GLN A 34 -6.41 -3.24 -8.99
CA GLN A 34 -7.21 -2.09 -8.53
C GLN A 34 -7.79 -2.33 -7.14
N GLU A 35 -8.33 -3.52 -6.87
CA GLU A 35 -8.85 -3.89 -5.55
C GLU A 35 -7.77 -3.70 -4.46
N LYS A 36 -6.58 -4.25 -4.71
CA LYS A 36 -5.47 -4.26 -3.75
C LYS A 36 -4.90 -2.86 -3.56
N PHE A 37 -4.75 -2.12 -4.66
CA PHE A 37 -4.30 -0.74 -4.63
C PHE A 37 -5.27 0.14 -3.86
N SER A 38 -6.56 0.09 -4.18
CA SER A 38 -7.60 0.85 -3.47
C SER A 38 -7.62 0.51 -1.98
N ARG A 39 -7.50 -0.77 -1.61
CA ARG A 39 -7.47 -1.17 -0.20
C ARG A 39 -6.24 -0.63 0.53
N ALA A 40 -5.04 -0.77 -0.05
CA ALA A 40 -3.82 -0.23 0.55
C ALA A 40 -3.88 1.30 0.68
N TYR A 41 -4.37 1.97 -0.36
CA TYR A 41 -4.50 3.44 -0.40
C TYR A 41 -5.46 3.95 0.67
N MET A 42 -6.65 3.36 0.77
CA MET A 42 -7.63 3.75 1.78
C MET A 42 -7.16 3.45 3.20
N SER A 43 -6.47 2.31 3.40
CA SER A 43 -5.84 2.00 4.68
C SER A 43 -4.77 3.01 5.06
N ARG A 44 -3.91 3.43 4.12
CA ARG A 44 -2.92 4.49 4.34
C ARG A 44 -3.59 5.78 4.82
N ILE A 45 -4.66 6.22 4.15
CA ILE A 45 -5.43 7.42 4.55
C ILE A 45 -5.99 7.25 5.97
N ALA A 46 -6.58 6.09 6.28
CA ALA A 46 -7.13 5.83 7.60
C ALA A 46 -6.05 5.89 8.70
N VAL A 47 -4.88 5.30 8.45
CA VAL A 47 -3.75 5.35 9.38
C VAL A 47 -3.22 6.79 9.54
N LYS A 48 -3.05 7.56 8.46
CA LYS A 48 -2.66 8.98 8.54
C LYS A 48 -3.66 9.78 9.39
N LYS A 49 -4.97 9.55 9.22
CA LYS A 49 -6.02 10.20 10.03
C LYS A 49 -5.93 9.83 11.51
N ILE A 50 -5.65 8.57 11.83
CA ILE A 50 -5.47 8.12 13.22
C ILE A 50 -4.24 8.79 13.85
N LEU A 51 -3.11 8.83 13.14
CA LEU A 51 -1.87 9.45 13.61
C LEU A 51 -1.99 10.96 13.84
N ARG A 52 -2.84 11.66 13.09
CA ARG A 52 -3.13 13.09 13.30
C ARG A 52 -3.92 13.33 14.61
N ASN A 53 -4.57 12.31 15.19
CA ASN A 53 -5.34 12.46 16.42
C ASN A 53 -4.42 12.43 17.66
N LYS A 54 -4.45 13.49 18.47
CA LYS A 54 -3.52 13.72 19.60
C LYS A 54 -3.73 12.82 20.83
N LYS A 55 -4.60 11.81 20.75
CA LYS A 55 -4.98 10.96 21.90
C LYS A 55 -4.27 9.60 21.96
N LEU A 56 -3.30 9.35 21.08
CA LEU A 56 -2.57 8.08 21.06
C LEU A 56 -1.45 8.06 22.11
N THR A 57 -1.27 6.92 22.74
CA THR A 57 -0.05 6.61 23.49
C THR A 57 1.14 6.51 22.53
N TYR A 58 2.37 6.60 23.06
CA TYR A 58 3.58 6.45 22.27
C TYR A 58 3.64 5.10 21.55
N GLU A 59 3.24 4.02 22.23
CA GLU A 59 3.23 2.67 21.69
C GLU A 59 2.23 2.52 20.53
N GLU A 60 1.02 3.04 20.70
CA GLU A 60 0.01 3.07 19.63
C GLU A 60 0.49 3.90 18.44
N ALA A 61 1.06 5.07 18.68
CA ALA A 61 1.60 5.93 17.62
C ALA A 61 2.71 5.20 16.84
N ASN A 62 3.61 4.49 17.53
CA ASN A 62 4.67 3.73 16.89
C ASN A 62 4.13 2.56 16.05
N ARG A 63 3.09 1.87 16.55
CA ARG A 63 2.40 0.81 15.79
C ARG A 63 1.76 1.36 14.52
N TYR A 64 1.05 2.48 14.61
CA TYR A 64 0.42 3.10 13.44
C TYR A 64 1.45 3.65 12.45
N LYS A 65 2.59 4.18 12.90
CA LYS A 65 3.70 4.55 12.00
C LYS A 65 4.25 3.34 11.23
N THR A 66 4.39 2.20 11.91
CA THR A 66 4.83 0.95 11.27
C THR A 66 3.81 0.48 10.22
N LEU A 67 2.51 0.54 10.55
CA LEU A 67 1.45 0.24 9.59
C LEU A 67 1.42 1.21 8.41
N LEU A 68 1.69 2.49 8.66
CA LEU A 68 1.75 3.49 7.59
C LEU A 68 2.84 3.14 6.57
N GLN A 69 4.06 2.88 7.05
CA GLN A 69 5.18 2.48 6.20
C GLN A 69 4.87 1.22 5.41
N MET A 70 4.26 0.21 6.05
CA MET A 70 3.85 -1.03 5.36
C MET A 70 2.92 -0.74 4.18
N TYR A 71 1.89 0.11 4.37
CA TYR A 71 0.98 0.45 3.26
C TYR A 71 1.66 1.27 2.18
N GLU A 72 2.63 2.12 2.52
CA GLU A 72 3.44 2.86 1.54
C GLU A 72 4.31 1.91 0.72
N ASP A 73 4.98 0.95 1.35
CA ASP A 73 5.77 -0.07 0.67
C ASP A 73 4.90 -0.95 -0.26
N VAL A 74 3.70 -1.33 0.20
CA VAL A 74 2.71 -2.06 -0.63
C VAL A 74 2.28 -1.25 -1.84
N LEU A 75 2.02 0.05 -1.67
CA LEU A 75 1.63 0.92 -2.77
C LEU A 75 2.76 1.11 -3.78
N THR A 76 4.00 1.26 -3.32
CA THR A 76 5.19 1.29 -4.18
C THR A 76 5.33 -0.01 -4.98
N TYR A 77 5.16 -1.17 -4.33
CA TYR A 77 5.15 -2.46 -5.01
C TYR A 77 4.09 -2.53 -6.11
N LEU A 78 2.85 -2.14 -5.81
CA LEU A 78 1.75 -2.17 -6.77
C LEU A 78 1.98 -1.19 -7.93
N GLU A 79 2.55 -0.02 -7.70
CA GLU A 79 2.87 0.93 -8.76
C GLU A 79 4.01 0.44 -9.67
N MET A 80 5.03 -0.20 -9.10
CA MET A 80 6.08 -0.88 -9.87
C MET A 80 5.49 -1.99 -10.74
N LEU A 81 4.57 -2.79 -10.19
CA LEU A 81 3.90 -3.85 -10.92
C LEU A 81 3.05 -3.31 -12.08
N LYS A 82 2.29 -2.22 -11.85
CA LYS A 82 1.54 -1.52 -12.90
C LYS A 82 2.47 -1.02 -14.00
N THR A 83 3.56 -0.36 -13.64
CA THR A 83 4.54 0.18 -14.60
C THR A 83 5.15 -0.93 -15.46
N LEU A 84 5.56 -2.05 -14.85
CA LEU A 84 6.07 -3.21 -15.57
C LEU A 84 5.01 -3.83 -16.50
N SER A 85 3.77 -3.91 -16.03
CA SER A 85 2.67 -4.47 -16.81
C SER A 85 2.30 -3.61 -18.02
N LEU A 86 2.41 -2.28 -17.88
CA LEU A 86 2.22 -1.33 -18.98
C LEU A 86 3.38 -1.38 -19.98
N SER A 87 4.63 -1.47 -19.51
CA SER A 87 5.81 -1.54 -20.38
C SER A 87 5.82 -2.82 -21.24
N LEU A 88 5.36 -3.95 -20.69
CA LEU A 88 5.13 -5.19 -21.44
C LEU A 88 4.10 -5.04 -22.56
N ARG A 89 3.20 -4.04 -22.48
CA ARG A 89 2.21 -3.69 -23.50
C ARG A 89 2.65 -2.53 -24.39
N GLY A 90 3.90 -2.08 -24.26
CA GLY A 90 4.45 -0.95 -25.02
C GLY A 90 3.97 0.43 -24.55
N VAL A 91 3.34 0.52 -23.38
CA VAL A 91 2.92 1.78 -22.76
C VAL A 91 4.00 2.21 -21.77
N TYR A 92 4.59 3.38 -21.98
CA TYR A 92 5.62 3.95 -21.11
C TYR A 92 5.06 5.20 -20.43
N PRO A 93 4.64 5.10 -19.15
CA PRO A 93 4.14 6.25 -18.41
C PRO A 93 5.21 7.34 -18.31
N SER A 94 4.81 8.60 -18.50
CA SER A 94 5.65 9.75 -18.18
C SER A 94 5.98 9.73 -16.69
N PRO A 95 7.13 10.28 -16.24
CA PRO A 95 7.37 10.52 -14.82
C PRO A 95 6.23 11.30 -14.14
N GLN A 96 5.50 12.13 -14.89
CA GLN A 96 4.34 12.89 -14.44
C GLN A 96 3.09 12.03 -14.17
N ASP A 97 3.03 10.81 -14.72
CA ASP A 97 1.92 9.86 -14.51
C ASP A 97 2.12 8.98 -13.27
N ARG A 98 3.26 9.14 -12.58
CA ARG A 98 3.57 8.42 -11.34
C ARG A 98 2.80 9.06 -10.21
N ILE A 99 2.10 8.23 -9.44
CA ILE A 99 1.44 8.69 -8.22
C ILE A 99 2.55 8.96 -7.21
N GLU A 100 2.83 10.24 -6.96
CA GLU A 100 3.68 10.65 -5.85
C GLU A 100 2.85 10.54 -4.58
N PHE A 101 3.36 9.79 -3.60
CA PHE A 101 2.71 9.63 -2.31
C PHE A 101 3.20 10.68 -1.32
N ASP A 102 3.41 11.91 -1.80
CA ASP A 102 3.88 13.00 -0.96
C ASP A 102 2.77 13.44 0.02
N ASP A 103 3.20 13.90 1.20
CA ASP A 103 2.33 14.30 2.29
C ASP A 103 1.52 15.58 2.01
N GLU A 104 1.85 16.29 0.92
CA GLU A 104 1.24 17.58 0.53
C GLU A 104 -0.16 17.47 -0.09
N ASP A 105 -0.57 16.31 -0.62
CA ASP A 105 -1.89 16.16 -1.27
C ASP A 105 -3.07 15.99 -0.28
N ILE A 106 -2.81 16.05 1.03
CA ILE A 106 -3.83 15.93 2.08
C ILE A 106 -3.78 17.14 3.03
N ASP A 107 -3.73 18.33 2.46
CA ASP A 107 -4.23 19.56 3.09
C ASP A 107 -5.75 19.61 2.92
N PHE A 108 -6.44 18.88 3.80
CA PHE A 108 -7.82 19.24 4.12
C PHE A 108 -7.74 20.40 5.12
N ASP A 109 -7.77 21.63 4.58
CA ASP A 109 -7.92 22.84 5.38
C ASP A 109 -9.12 22.70 6.35
N LEU A 110 -8.87 23.23 7.55
CA LEU A 110 -9.63 23.19 8.81
C LEU A 110 -11.15 23.43 8.71
#